data_AF-A0A3A0CVV4-F1
#
_entry.id   AF-A0A3A0CVV4-F1
#
_cell.length_a   1.000
_cell.length_b   1.000
_cell.length_c   1.000
_cell.angle_alpha   90.00
_cell.angle_beta   90.00
_cell.angle_gamma   90.00
#
_symmetry.space_group_name_H-M   'P 1'
#
loop_
_entity.id
_entity.type
_entity.pdbx_description
1 polymer ?
#
loop_
_entity_poly.entity_id
_entity_poly.type
_entity_poly.pdbx_seq_one_letter_code
_entity_poly.pdbx_strand_id
1 'polypeptide(L)'
;MRPPEAPPSPENQDAWRSYALHYLRDQLRADAPAVLGDAHLFPASPLDGESAVFVFPFSARHGSALDHDYYVVVGRTEPNYYPAYGLTPQEAFELHLGTRFMLVLGVAQRPPAPEDDFDMNRDARLIVDRVAPGVPIEDLALVASFDVEGLMHAVLKCRIKDTDAYIMAASAPMGFCTRTDLPPQVAYRLHIGHALRREPKPADDDA
;
A
#
# COMPACT_ATOMS: atom_id res chain seq x y z
N MET A 1 17.67 -18.36 4.15
CA MET A 1 17.68 -18.26 5.63
C MET A 1 16.24 -18.40 6.12
N ARG A 2 15.96 -19.11 7.22
CA ARG A 2 14.60 -19.18 7.77
C ARG A 2 14.28 -17.89 8.55
N PRO A 3 13.02 -17.42 8.58
CA PRO A 3 12.63 -16.30 9.43
C PRO A 3 12.85 -16.65 10.92
N PRO A 4 13.10 -15.66 11.80
CA PRO A 4 13.06 -15.85 13.25
C PRO A 4 11.72 -16.43 13.70
N GLU A 5 11.73 -17.31 14.71
CA GLU A 5 10.51 -17.96 15.23
C GLU A 5 9.63 -17.00 16.04
N ALA A 6 10.26 -16.12 16.83
CA ALA A 6 9.55 -15.14 17.64
C ALA A 6 9.11 -13.93 16.77
N PRO A 7 7.88 -13.43 16.96
CA PRO A 7 7.42 -12.22 16.27
C PRO A 7 8.35 -11.02 16.50
N PRO A 8 8.40 -10.06 15.57
CA PRO A 8 9.15 -8.81 15.73
C PRO A 8 8.92 -8.12 17.07
N SER A 9 10.01 -7.85 17.79
CA SER A 9 10.04 -7.11 19.04
C SER A 9 11.40 -6.38 19.19
N PRO A 10 11.51 -5.36 20.06
CA PRO A 10 12.78 -4.64 20.23
C PRO A 10 13.94 -5.57 20.60
N GLU A 11 13.69 -6.63 21.38
CA GLU A 11 14.69 -7.56 21.87
C GLU A 11 15.28 -8.47 20.77
N ASN A 12 14.55 -8.67 19.67
CA ASN A 12 14.97 -9.56 18.57
C ASN A 12 15.17 -8.83 17.23
N GLN A 13 15.24 -7.49 17.25
CA GLN A 13 15.38 -6.65 16.07
C GLN A 13 16.58 -7.05 15.19
N ASP A 14 17.72 -7.43 15.77
CA ASP A 14 18.92 -7.78 15.01
C ASP A 14 18.79 -9.10 14.24
N ALA A 15 18.00 -10.06 14.77
CA ALA A 15 17.69 -11.29 14.07
C ALA A 15 16.81 -10.99 12.83
N TRP A 16 15.81 -10.13 12.99
CA TRP A 16 14.95 -9.67 11.89
C TRP A 16 15.70 -8.82 10.86
N ARG A 17 16.62 -7.95 11.30
CA ARG A 17 17.51 -7.17 10.42
C ARG A 17 18.39 -8.09 9.58
N SER A 18 18.95 -9.13 10.19
CA SER A 18 19.76 -10.13 9.49
C SER A 18 18.95 -10.92 8.46
N TYR A 19 17.72 -11.30 8.81
CA TYR A 19 16.79 -11.95 7.90
C TYR A 19 16.40 -11.05 6.73
N ALA A 20 16.09 -9.77 6.99
CA ALA A 20 15.78 -8.77 5.96
C ALA A 20 16.94 -8.58 4.98
N LEU A 21 18.17 -8.44 5.48
CA LEU A 21 19.38 -8.35 4.64
C LEU A 21 19.57 -9.60 3.79
N HIS A 22 19.31 -10.80 4.34
CA HIS A 22 19.39 -12.03 3.56
C HIS A 22 18.36 -12.06 2.44
N TYR A 23 17.10 -11.74 2.75
CA TYR A 23 16.04 -11.61 1.76
C TYR A 23 16.41 -10.62 0.65
N LEU A 24 16.91 -9.43 1.00
CA LEU A 24 17.31 -8.43 0.00
C LEU A 24 18.49 -8.89 -0.85
N ARG A 25 19.43 -9.67 -0.31
CA ARG A 25 20.51 -10.29 -1.11
C ARG A 25 19.96 -11.28 -2.13
N ASP A 26 18.96 -12.06 -1.76
CA ASP A 26 18.32 -12.99 -2.70
C ASP A 26 17.58 -12.25 -3.82
N GLN A 27 16.89 -11.14 -3.49
CA GLN A 27 16.12 -10.35 -4.46
C GLN A 27 16.98 -9.44 -5.35
N LEU A 28 17.91 -8.69 -4.75
CA LEU A 28 18.68 -7.62 -5.40
C LEU A 28 20.08 -8.05 -5.81
N ARG A 29 20.56 -9.21 -5.35
CA ARG A 29 21.89 -9.77 -5.66
C ARG A 29 23.01 -8.77 -5.35
N ALA A 30 23.75 -8.36 -6.37
CA ALA A 30 24.88 -7.43 -6.24
C ALA A 30 24.45 -6.02 -5.81
N ASP A 31 23.18 -5.66 -6.02
CA ASP A 31 22.64 -4.34 -5.68
C ASP A 31 22.04 -4.30 -4.26
N ALA A 32 22.14 -5.40 -3.51
CA ALA A 32 21.58 -5.48 -2.17
C ALA A 32 22.36 -4.58 -1.19
N PRO A 33 21.67 -3.91 -0.25
CA PRO A 33 22.32 -3.08 0.74
C PRO A 33 23.19 -3.94 1.68
N ALA A 34 24.31 -3.37 2.12
CA ALA A 34 25.14 -3.99 3.17
C ALA A 34 24.54 -3.82 4.57
N VAL A 35 23.80 -2.73 4.79
CA VAL A 35 23.20 -2.34 6.06
C VAL A 35 21.80 -1.79 5.85
N LEU A 36 20.96 -1.92 6.87
CA LEU A 36 19.65 -1.27 6.93
C LEU A 36 19.71 -0.11 7.92
N GLY A 37 18.84 0.89 7.77
CA GLY A 37 18.68 1.97 8.74
C GLY A 37 17.89 1.55 9.98
N ASP A 38 17.44 2.52 10.77
CA ASP A 38 16.71 2.24 12.01
C ASP A 38 15.30 1.72 11.75
N ALA A 39 14.96 0.64 12.46
CA ALA A 39 13.70 -0.05 12.28
C ALA A 39 12.56 0.75 12.94
N HIS A 40 11.40 0.76 12.30
CA HIS A 40 10.15 1.10 12.95
C HIS A 40 9.38 -0.19 13.22
N LEU A 41 9.02 -0.43 14.49
CA LEU A 41 8.21 -1.56 14.92
C LEU A 41 6.73 -1.19 14.86
N PHE A 42 5.94 -2.03 14.19
CA PHE A 42 4.49 -2.00 14.24
C PHE A 42 4.03 -3.24 15.01
N PRO A 43 3.59 -3.11 16.28
CA PRO A 43 3.40 -4.26 17.17
C PRO A 43 2.14 -5.09 16.85
N ALA A 44 1.24 -4.58 15.99
CA ALA A 44 0.05 -5.29 15.56
C ALA A 44 -0.27 -4.95 14.09
N SER A 45 -0.72 -5.95 13.34
CA SER A 45 -1.30 -5.79 12.01
C SER A 45 -2.82 -5.97 12.09
N PRO A 46 -3.62 -5.23 11.29
CA PRO A 46 -5.06 -5.45 11.18
C PRO A 46 -5.42 -6.70 10.35
N LEU A 47 -4.45 -7.30 9.65
CA LEU A 47 -4.70 -8.48 8.82
C LEU A 47 -4.48 -9.77 9.61
N ASP A 48 -5.42 -10.71 9.51
CA ASP A 48 -5.29 -12.02 10.16
C ASP A 48 -4.04 -12.77 9.69
N GLY A 49 -3.34 -13.37 10.65
CA GLY A 49 -2.07 -14.05 10.41
C GLY A 49 -0.87 -13.10 10.24
N GLU A 50 -1.09 -11.80 10.10
CA GLU A 50 -0.03 -10.80 10.20
C GLU A 50 0.20 -10.43 11.67
N SER A 51 1.41 -10.67 12.15
CA SER A 51 1.84 -10.33 13.50
C SER A 51 2.43 -8.92 13.54
N ALA A 52 3.19 -8.61 14.59
CA ALA A 52 4.12 -7.50 14.56
C ALA A 52 5.02 -7.56 13.31
N VAL A 53 5.42 -6.38 12.80
CA VAL A 53 6.35 -6.22 11.68
C VAL A 53 7.39 -5.14 11.96
N PHE A 54 8.56 -5.29 11.37
CA PHE A 54 9.54 -4.21 11.27
C PHE A 54 9.53 -3.62 9.86
N VAL A 55 9.62 -2.29 9.79
CA VAL A 55 9.92 -1.54 8.57
C VAL A 55 11.33 -0.98 8.68
N PHE A 56 12.21 -1.40 7.79
CA PHE A 56 13.59 -0.90 7.72
C PHE A 56 13.80 -0.05 6.47
N PRO A 57 14.28 1.20 6.58
CA PRO A 57 14.75 1.96 5.43
C PRO A 57 16.09 1.41 4.94
N PHE A 58 16.33 1.48 3.63
CA PHE A 58 17.64 1.20 3.03
C PHE A 58 17.78 1.93 1.69
N SER A 59 19.01 2.02 1.18
CA SER A 59 19.28 2.54 -0.16
C SER A 59 19.92 1.44 -1.02
N ALA A 60 19.52 1.37 -2.30
CA ALA A 60 20.02 0.38 -3.26
C ALA A 60 19.99 0.91 -4.70
N ARG A 61 20.75 0.28 -5.61
CA ARG A 61 20.86 0.67 -7.04
C ARG A 61 19.93 -0.10 -7.97
N HIS A 62 18.85 -0.65 -7.44
CA HIS A 62 18.05 -1.62 -8.18
C HIS A 62 17.56 -1.07 -9.53
N GLY A 63 18.13 -1.58 -10.63
CA GLY A 63 17.77 -1.20 -11.99
C GLY A 63 18.20 0.21 -12.41
N SER A 64 19.13 0.85 -11.67
CA SER A 64 19.57 2.23 -11.94
C SER A 64 21.06 2.43 -11.65
N ALA A 65 21.65 3.51 -12.17
CA ALA A 65 23.04 3.90 -11.86
C ALA A 65 23.19 4.60 -10.51
N LEU A 66 22.09 5.05 -9.91
CA LEU A 66 22.04 5.87 -8.69
C LEU A 66 21.41 5.10 -7.54
N ASP A 67 21.85 5.42 -6.32
CA ASP A 67 21.18 4.89 -5.13
C ASP A 67 19.78 5.51 -5.02
N HIS A 68 18.78 4.66 -4.81
CA HIS A 68 17.42 5.06 -4.49
C HIS A 68 17.05 4.56 -3.11
N ASP A 69 16.15 5.27 -2.45
CA ASP A 69 15.65 4.90 -1.13
C ASP A 69 14.47 3.93 -1.25
N TYR A 70 14.45 2.97 -0.33
CA TYR A 70 13.47 1.91 -0.24
C TYR A 70 13.12 1.64 1.23
N TYR A 71 12.02 0.91 1.41
CA TYR A 71 11.68 0.24 2.65
C TYR A 71 11.62 -1.26 2.42
N VAL A 72 12.13 -2.05 3.37
CA VAL A 72 11.84 -3.48 3.47
C VAL A 72 10.98 -3.72 4.69
N VAL A 73 9.91 -4.50 4.52
CA VAL A 73 9.02 -4.91 5.61
C VAL A 73 9.22 -6.39 5.87
N VAL A 74 9.45 -6.74 7.14
CA VAL A 74 9.64 -8.12 7.58
C VAL A 74 8.80 -8.42 8.82
N GLY A 75 8.28 -9.64 8.88
CA GLY A 75 7.55 -10.18 10.02
C GLY A 75 7.21 -11.65 9.77
N ARG A 76 6.10 -12.12 10.33
CA ARG A 76 5.66 -13.51 10.15
C ARG A 76 5.30 -13.85 8.70
N THR A 77 4.79 -12.89 7.94
CA THR A 77 4.49 -13.04 6.52
C THR A 77 5.72 -12.84 5.64
N GLU A 78 5.60 -13.20 4.36
CA GLU A 78 6.68 -13.08 3.39
C GLU A 78 7.17 -11.62 3.28
N PRO A 79 8.50 -11.38 3.39
CA PRO A 79 9.07 -10.06 3.23
C PRO A 79 8.74 -9.42 1.89
N ASN A 80 8.67 -8.10 1.89
CA ASN A 80 8.54 -7.33 0.66
C ASN A 80 9.27 -6.00 0.78
N TYR A 81 9.73 -5.45 -0.34
CA TYR A 81 10.37 -4.14 -0.39
C TYR A 81 9.72 -3.23 -1.42
N TYR A 82 9.74 -1.94 -1.11
CA TYR A 82 9.05 -0.90 -1.87
C TYR A 82 9.97 0.29 -2.08
N PRO A 83 9.94 0.97 -3.24
CA PRO A 83 10.54 2.29 -3.36
C PRO A 83 9.97 3.21 -2.28
N ALA A 84 10.81 4.09 -1.73
CA ALA A 84 10.42 4.94 -0.62
C ALA A 84 9.30 5.90 -1.03
N TYR A 85 9.28 6.40 -2.27
CA TYR A 85 8.31 7.36 -2.78
C TYR A 85 8.06 8.59 -1.86
N GLY A 86 9.06 8.98 -1.07
CA GLY A 86 8.90 10.01 -0.04
C GLY A 86 7.86 9.66 1.05
N LEU A 87 7.52 8.38 1.22
CA LEU A 87 6.65 7.87 2.26
C LEU A 87 7.36 7.87 3.61
N THR A 88 6.60 8.11 4.66
CA THR A 88 7.01 7.83 6.04
C THR A 88 7.03 6.31 6.30
N PRO A 89 7.70 5.84 7.37
CA PRO A 89 7.62 4.43 7.76
C PRO A 89 6.18 3.94 8.01
N GLN A 90 5.31 4.84 8.48
CA GLN A 90 3.90 4.55 8.70
C GLN A 90 3.16 4.31 7.38
N GLU A 91 3.36 5.18 6.39
CA GLU A 91 2.78 5.00 5.06
C GLU A 91 3.38 3.79 4.34
N ALA A 92 4.68 3.49 4.53
CA ALA A 92 5.29 2.28 4.00
C ALA A 92 4.65 1.00 4.60
N PHE A 93 4.30 1.02 5.89
CA PHE A 93 3.52 -0.05 6.51
C PHE A 93 2.11 -0.15 5.92
N GLU A 94 1.43 0.97 5.67
CA GLU A 94 0.09 0.96 5.04
C GLU A 94 0.13 0.46 3.60
N LEU A 95 1.16 0.85 2.83
CA LEU A 95 1.43 0.31 1.51
C LEU A 95 1.64 -1.21 1.56
N HIS A 96 2.35 -1.69 2.59
CA HIS A 96 2.54 -3.12 2.81
C HIS A 96 1.21 -3.83 3.04
N LEU A 97 0.37 -3.33 3.96
CA LEU A 97 -0.95 -3.90 4.23
C LEU A 97 -1.83 -3.96 2.98
N GLY A 98 -1.91 -2.86 2.22
CA GLY A 98 -2.69 -2.84 0.98
C GLY A 98 -2.13 -3.79 -0.08
N THR A 99 -0.81 -3.94 -0.15
CA THR A 99 -0.16 -4.92 -1.04
C THR A 99 -0.53 -6.34 -0.64
N ARG A 100 -0.47 -6.66 0.67
CA ARG A 100 -0.80 -7.98 1.20
C ARG A 100 -2.26 -8.33 0.95
N PHE A 101 -3.18 -7.40 1.20
CA PHE A 101 -4.59 -7.54 0.85
C PHE A 101 -4.78 -7.87 -0.64
N MET A 102 -4.13 -7.10 -1.53
CA MET A 102 -4.21 -7.34 -2.97
C MET A 102 -3.68 -8.72 -3.36
N LEU A 103 -2.59 -9.19 -2.75
CA LEU A 103 -2.04 -10.52 -3.02
C LEU A 103 -2.96 -11.64 -2.54
N VAL A 104 -3.53 -11.50 -1.34
CA VAL A 104 -4.42 -12.51 -0.74
C VAL A 104 -5.71 -12.65 -1.55
N LEU A 105 -6.31 -11.54 -1.99
CA LEU A 105 -7.53 -11.55 -2.80
C LEU A 105 -7.27 -11.75 -4.30
N GLY A 106 -6.03 -11.95 -4.73
CA GLY A 106 -5.69 -12.15 -6.14
C GLY A 106 -6.03 -10.93 -7.02
N VAL A 107 -5.95 -9.72 -6.47
CA VAL A 107 -6.33 -8.49 -7.16
C VAL A 107 -5.39 -8.23 -8.33
N ALA A 108 -5.96 -8.22 -9.53
CA ALA A 108 -5.23 -7.96 -10.78
C ALA A 108 -5.62 -6.60 -11.37
N GLN A 109 -4.72 -6.02 -12.15
CA GLN A 109 -5.11 -4.88 -13.00
C GLN A 109 -6.15 -5.35 -14.01
N ARG A 110 -7.25 -4.61 -14.09
CA ARG A 110 -8.29 -4.85 -15.08
C ARG A 110 -7.90 -4.08 -16.35
N PRO A 111 -7.98 -4.69 -17.54
CA PRO A 111 -7.85 -3.94 -18.78
C PRO A 111 -8.95 -2.87 -18.85
N PRO A 112 -8.77 -1.79 -19.64
CA PRO A 112 -9.81 -0.79 -19.83
C PRO A 112 -11.11 -1.47 -20.28
N ALA A 113 -12.17 -1.34 -19.50
CA ALA A 113 -13.49 -1.80 -19.90
C ALA A 113 -14.08 -0.84 -20.94
N PRO A 114 -15.00 -1.29 -21.81
CA PRO A 114 -15.84 -0.38 -22.59
C PRO A 114 -16.56 0.62 -21.67
N GLU A 115 -16.81 1.84 -22.15
CA GLU A 115 -17.39 2.94 -21.36
C GLU A 115 -18.77 2.62 -20.74
N ASP A 116 -19.44 1.56 -21.19
CA ASP A 116 -20.84 1.25 -20.85
C ASP A 116 -21.05 0.61 -19.46
N ASP A 117 -20.00 0.10 -18.79
CA ASP A 117 -20.13 -0.62 -17.51
C ASP A 117 -19.88 0.26 -16.25
N PHE A 118 -19.38 1.49 -16.42
CA PHE A 118 -18.97 2.35 -15.31
C PHE A 118 -19.12 3.85 -15.61
N ASP A 119 -20.01 4.52 -14.87
CA ASP A 119 -20.20 5.97 -14.96
C ASP A 119 -19.31 6.70 -13.95
N MET A 120 -18.10 7.05 -14.40
CA MET A 120 -17.12 7.77 -13.57
C MET A 120 -17.64 9.10 -13.02
N ASN A 121 -18.50 9.81 -13.75
CA ASN A 121 -19.00 11.12 -13.34
C ASN A 121 -19.95 10.94 -12.16
N ARG A 122 -20.87 9.97 -12.27
CA ARG A 122 -21.79 9.62 -11.20
C ARG A 122 -21.04 9.17 -9.95
N ASP A 123 -20.07 8.25 -10.08
CA ASP A 123 -19.33 7.74 -8.93
C ASP A 123 -18.47 8.82 -8.25
N ALA A 124 -17.75 9.63 -9.03
CA ALA A 124 -17.00 10.76 -8.48
C ALA A 124 -17.93 11.74 -7.73
N ARG A 125 -19.12 12.01 -8.29
CA ARG A 125 -20.11 12.90 -7.67
C ARG A 125 -20.65 12.36 -6.36
N LEU A 126 -20.98 11.07 -6.30
CA LEU A 126 -21.46 10.39 -5.08
C LEU A 126 -20.47 10.53 -3.92
N ILE A 127 -19.18 10.53 -4.19
CA ILE A 127 -18.13 10.63 -3.17
C ILE A 127 -17.89 12.10 -2.80
N VAL A 128 -17.73 12.99 -3.79
CA VAL A 128 -17.45 14.41 -3.54
C VAL A 128 -18.60 15.11 -2.83
N ASP A 129 -19.86 14.83 -3.20
CA ASP A 129 -21.00 15.50 -2.58
C ASP A 129 -21.22 15.09 -1.11
N ARG A 130 -20.60 14.01 -0.63
CA ARG A 130 -20.63 13.66 0.80
C ARG A 130 -19.78 14.58 1.67
N VAL A 131 -18.74 15.18 1.10
CA VAL A 131 -17.76 16.00 1.86
C VAL A 131 -17.77 17.47 1.43
N ALA A 132 -18.05 17.73 0.15
CA ALA A 132 -18.02 19.04 -0.46
C ALA A 132 -19.11 19.19 -1.53
N PRO A 133 -20.40 19.25 -1.13
CA PRO A 133 -21.53 19.37 -2.05
C PRO A 133 -21.38 20.54 -3.02
N GLY A 134 -21.66 20.28 -4.30
CA GLY A 134 -21.73 21.31 -5.34
C GLY A 134 -20.37 21.88 -5.78
N VAL A 135 -19.27 21.31 -5.27
CA VAL A 135 -17.93 21.68 -5.72
C VAL A 135 -17.65 21.09 -7.11
N PRO A 136 -17.14 21.89 -8.08
CA PRO A 136 -16.76 21.37 -9.38
C PRO A 136 -15.70 20.27 -9.29
N ILE A 137 -15.83 19.26 -10.17
CA ILE A 137 -14.80 18.23 -10.38
C ILE A 137 -14.29 18.46 -11.80
N GLU A 138 -13.01 18.73 -11.94
CA GLU A 138 -12.35 19.05 -13.20
C GLU A 138 -11.38 17.92 -13.58
N ASP A 139 -11.04 17.82 -14.87
CA ASP A 139 -10.05 16.88 -15.41
C ASP A 139 -10.24 15.41 -14.95
N LEU A 140 -11.50 14.97 -14.82
CA LEU A 140 -11.84 13.64 -14.35
C LEU A 140 -11.41 12.57 -15.37
N ALA A 141 -10.57 11.62 -14.94
CA ALA A 141 -10.10 10.53 -15.76
C ALA A 141 -9.93 9.23 -14.95
N LEU A 142 -10.28 8.09 -15.54
CA LEU A 142 -9.93 6.78 -15.00
C LEU A 142 -8.44 6.51 -15.26
N VAL A 143 -7.64 6.38 -14.20
CA VAL A 143 -6.18 6.20 -14.32
C VAL A 143 -5.68 4.83 -13.90
N ALA A 144 -6.50 4.06 -13.17
CA ALA A 144 -6.29 2.64 -12.94
C ALA A 144 -7.60 1.95 -12.60
N SER A 145 -7.72 0.67 -12.95
CA SER A 145 -8.80 -0.21 -12.51
C SER A 145 -8.27 -1.57 -12.11
N PHE A 146 -8.94 -2.20 -11.15
CA PHE A 146 -8.58 -3.48 -10.59
C PHE A 146 -9.80 -4.38 -10.52
N ASP A 147 -9.59 -5.67 -10.75
CA ASP A 147 -10.60 -6.70 -10.51
C ASP A 147 -10.36 -7.29 -9.12
N VAL A 148 -11.38 -7.24 -8.27
CA VAL A 148 -11.38 -7.77 -6.91
C VAL A 148 -12.56 -8.73 -6.80
N GLU A 149 -12.29 -10.03 -6.98
CA GLU A 149 -13.32 -11.08 -6.95
C GLU A 149 -14.51 -10.79 -7.88
N GLY A 150 -14.24 -10.25 -9.08
CA GLY A 150 -15.26 -9.87 -10.06
C GLY A 150 -15.89 -8.49 -9.85
N LEU A 151 -15.55 -7.78 -8.78
CA LEU A 151 -15.92 -6.37 -8.57
C LEU A 151 -14.86 -5.42 -9.13
N MET A 152 -15.30 -4.30 -9.70
CA MET A 152 -14.40 -3.28 -10.21
C MET A 152 -14.03 -2.29 -9.11
N HIS A 153 -12.74 -2.14 -8.86
CA HIS A 153 -12.20 -1.04 -8.07
C HIS A 153 -11.54 -0.04 -9.01
N ALA A 154 -11.91 1.24 -8.91
CA ALA A 154 -11.45 2.29 -9.81
C ALA A 154 -10.65 3.37 -9.08
N VAL A 155 -9.61 3.88 -9.73
CA VAL A 155 -8.86 5.07 -9.29
C VAL A 155 -9.09 6.15 -10.34
N LEU A 156 -9.79 7.21 -9.94
CA LEU A 156 -10.03 8.37 -10.79
C LEU A 156 -9.07 9.48 -10.42
N LYS A 157 -8.40 10.11 -11.39
CA LYS A 157 -7.67 11.36 -11.18
C LYS A 157 -8.60 12.53 -11.51
N CYS A 158 -8.55 13.58 -10.71
CA CYS A 158 -9.32 14.79 -10.94
C CYS A 158 -8.67 15.99 -10.24
N ARG A 159 -9.26 17.17 -10.45
CA ARG A 159 -8.98 18.39 -9.67
C ARG A 159 -10.26 18.87 -8.99
N ILE A 160 -10.14 19.20 -7.70
CA ILE A 160 -11.22 19.72 -6.85
C ILE A 160 -10.69 20.97 -6.15
N LYS A 161 -11.24 22.17 -6.42
CA LYS A 161 -10.76 23.46 -5.87
C LYS A 161 -9.24 23.61 -5.96
N ASP A 162 -8.71 23.53 -7.17
CA ASP A 162 -7.26 23.67 -7.45
C ASP A 162 -6.36 22.59 -6.83
N THR A 163 -6.94 21.55 -6.23
CA THR A 163 -6.19 20.44 -5.63
C THR A 163 -6.35 19.20 -6.49
N ASP A 164 -5.25 18.70 -7.04
CA ASP A 164 -5.23 17.40 -7.71
C ASP A 164 -5.47 16.29 -6.67
N ALA A 165 -6.32 15.33 -7.02
CA ALA A 165 -6.66 14.21 -6.15
C ALA A 165 -6.92 12.92 -6.93
N TYR A 166 -6.68 11.80 -6.27
CA TYR A 166 -7.25 10.52 -6.64
C TYR A 166 -8.54 10.27 -5.85
N ILE A 167 -9.57 9.74 -6.53
CA ILE A 167 -10.82 9.25 -5.95
C ILE A 167 -10.85 7.73 -6.10
N MET A 168 -11.13 7.03 -5.00
CA MET A 168 -11.33 5.58 -4.97
C MET A 168 -12.81 5.31 -5.20
N ALA A 169 -13.15 4.78 -6.38
CA ALA A 169 -14.50 4.73 -6.92
C ALA A 169 -14.94 3.31 -7.28
N ALA A 170 -16.16 3.19 -7.84
CA ALA A 170 -16.86 1.94 -8.08
C ALA A 170 -17.05 1.14 -6.78
N SER A 171 -16.61 -0.12 -6.73
CA SER A 171 -16.74 -0.97 -5.54
C SER A 171 -15.60 -0.78 -4.52
N ALA A 172 -14.61 0.06 -4.81
CA ALA A 172 -13.53 0.33 -3.86
C ALA A 172 -14.07 1.01 -2.58
N PRO A 173 -13.44 0.77 -1.40
CA PRO A 173 -13.72 1.58 -0.22
C PRO A 173 -13.62 3.06 -0.57
N MET A 174 -14.67 3.84 -0.31
CA MET A 174 -14.71 5.24 -0.72
C MET A 174 -13.61 6.06 -0.04
N GLY A 175 -12.96 6.93 -0.80
CA GLY A 175 -12.03 7.89 -0.23
C GLY A 175 -11.26 8.70 -1.26
N PHE A 176 -10.39 9.56 -0.73
CA PHE A 176 -9.54 10.46 -1.50
C PHE A 176 -8.08 10.23 -1.13
N CYS A 177 -7.19 10.43 -2.11
CA CYS A 177 -5.75 10.49 -1.89
C CYS A 177 -5.19 11.73 -2.61
N THR A 178 -4.54 12.63 -1.86
CA THR A 178 -3.92 13.85 -2.40
C THR A 178 -2.48 13.64 -2.87
N ARG A 179 -1.92 12.45 -2.65
CA ARG A 179 -0.58 12.05 -3.11
C ARG A 179 -0.60 11.66 -4.59
N THR A 180 -0.95 12.62 -5.46
CA THR A 180 -1.00 12.42 -6.92
C THR A 180 0.37 12.39 -7.59
N ASP A 181 1.44 12.57 -6.80
CA ASP A 181 2.83 12.29 -7.16
C ASP A 181 3.12 10.78 -7.22
N LEU A 182 2.29 9.95 -6.59
CA LEU A 182 2.42 8.50 -6.58
C LEU A 182 1.78 7.86 -7.82
N PRO A 183 2.31 6.72 -8.30
CA PRO A 183 1.57 5.91 -9.27
C PRO A 183 0.19 5.50 -8.72
N PRO A 184 -0.87 5.43 -9.55
CA PRO A 184 -2.23 5.20 -9.09
C PRO A 184 -2.39 3.86 -8.35
N GLN A 185 -1.65 2.83 -8.73
CA GLN A 185 -1.62 1.54 -8.03
C GLN A 185 -0.97 1.62 -6.64
N VAL A 186 -0.04 2.54 -6.42
CA VAL A 186 0.59 2.78 -5.11
C VAL A 186 -0.38 3.55 -4.22
N ALA A 187 -1.00 4.61 -4.75
CA ALA A 187 -2.03 5.38 -4.05
C ALA A 187 -3.22 4.50 -3.63
N TYR A 188 -3.66 3.59 -4.51
CA TYR A 188 -4.71 2.63 -4.20
C TYR A 188 -4.33 1.68 -3.05
N ARG A 189 -3.13 1.09 -3.08
CA ARG A 189 -2.65 0.22 -2.00
C ARG A 189 -2.54 0.96 -0.67
N LEU A 190 -2.01 2.18 -0.67
CA LEU A 190 -1.95 3.03 0.51
C LEU A 190 -3.36 3.27 1.09
N HIS A 191 -4.32 3.60 0.23
CA HIS A 191 -5.71 3.80 0.64
C HIS A 191 -6.32 2.55 1.26
N ILE A 192 -6.13 1.37 0.66
CA ILE A 192 -6.58 0.10 1.24
C ILE A 192 -5.91 -0.15 2.59
N GLY A 193 -4.60 0.09 2.72
CA GLY A 193 -3.88 -0.01 3.98
C GLY A 193 -4.45 0.89 5.08
N HIS A 194 -4.78 2.14 4.75
CA HIS A 194 -5.45 3.06 5.66
C HIS A 194 -6.86 2.58 6.05
N ALA A 195 -7.63 2.06 5.10
CA ALA A 195 -8.97 1.56 5.34
C ALA A 195 -8.95 0.37 6.33
N LEU A 196 -8.09 -0.63 6.06
CA LEU A 196 -7.91 -1.80 6.92
C LEU A 196 -7.51 -1.43 8.35
N ARG A 197 -6.68 -0.40 8.54
CA ARG A 197 -6.30 0.06 9.89
C ARG A 197 -7.42 0.75 10.66
N ARG A 198 -8.43 1.27 9.95
CA ARG A 198 -9.57 1.97 10.54
C ARG A 198 -10.74 1.05 10.83
N GLU A 199 -10.75 -0.15 10.25
CA GLU A 199 -11.74 -1.16 10.57
C GLU A 199 -11.60 -1.55 12.05
N PRO A 200 -12.71 -1.62 12.80
CA PRO A 200 -12.68 -2.20 14.14
C PRO A 200 -12.11 -3.60 14.02
N LYS A 201 -11.14 -3.95 14.87
CA LYS A 201 -10.75 -5.35 14.99
C LYS A 201 -12.02 -6.13 15.28
N PRO A 202 -12.27 -7.27 14.59
CA PRO A 202 -13.28 -8.20 15.05
C PRO A 202 -13.08 -8.37 16.56
N ALA A 203 -14.15 -8.32 17.34
CA ALA A 203 -14.02 -8.78 18.72
C ALA A 203 -13.35 -10.15 18.65
N ASP A 204 -12.35 -10.39 19.49
CA ASP A 204 -11.81 -11.74 19.65
C ASP A 204 -13.01 -12.58 20.13
N ASP A 205 -13.74 -13.18 19.19
CA ASP A 205 -14.85 -14.10 19.44
C ASP A 205 -14.21 -15.40 19.92
N ASP A 206 -13.72 -15.37 21.15
CA ASP A 206 -13.34 -16.51 21.98
C ASP A 206 -13.28 -16.02 23.45
N ALA A 207 -14.45 -15.90 24.07
CA ALA A 207 -14.63 -15.93 25.52
C ALA A 207 -15.80 -16.86 25.89
#